data_AF-A0AAF0XPS7-F1
#
_entry.id   AF-A0AAF0XPS7-F1
#
_cell.length_a   1.000
_cell.length_b   1.000
_cell.length_c   1.000
_cell.angle_alpha   90.00
_cell.angle_beta   90.00
_cell.angle_gamma   90.00
#
_symmetry.space_group_name_H-M   'P 1'
#
loop_
_entity.id
_entity.type
_entity.pdbx_description
1 polymer ?
#
loop_
_entity_poly.entity_id
_entity_poly.type
_entity_poly.pdbx_seq_one_letter_code
_entity_poly.pdbx_strand_id
1 'polypeptide(L)'
;MSTESENEAIKLPTSLDEPRVVEPMRLPTIEEVRGQDIWNNCAVRSVTSGVMGGALGLAMGLFLGALDNPIMQDEMSGKQQFIYTAKQMGRRSWGSCKTFAVMGFIFSATECVVEKVRAKHDMTNTVAAGCVTGGTLSAKGGPKAACMGCAGFAAFSVVIEKFLERHE
;
A
#
# COMPACT_ATOMS: atom_id res chain seq x y z
N MET A 1 -9.24 1.92 -7.48
CA MET A 1 -10.13 2.68 -8.36
C MET A 1 -9.31 3.60 -9.27
N SER A 2 -8.56 2.97 -10.17
CA SER A 2 -7.78 3.62 -11.22
C SER A 2 -7.49 2.57 -12.29
N THR A 3 -8.47 2.31 -13.15
CA THR A 3 -8.25 1.54 -14.36
C THR A 3 -8.69 2.35 -15.55
N GLU A 4 -7.66 2.70 -16.34
CA GLU A 4 -7.64 2.52 -17.78
C GLU A 4 -8.57 3.41 -18.62
N SER A 5 -7.95 4.47 -19.15
CA SER A 5 -8.20 4.83 -20.54
C SER A 5 -7.75 3.68 -21.44
N GLU A 6 -8.70 2.96 -22.04
CA GLU A 6 -8.61 2.48 -23.43
C GLU A 6 -9.97 1.92 -23.87
N ASN A 7 -10.78 2.76 -24.53
CA ASN A 7 -11.47 2.36 -25.76
C ASN A 7 -12.07 3.57 -26.46
N GLU A 8 -11.55 3.79 -27.68
CA GLU A 8 -12.30 4.25 -28.86
C GLU A 8 -13.55 5.08 -28.62
N ALA A 9 -13.41 6.40 -28.75
CA ALA A 9 -13.51 6.99 -30.08
C ALA A 9 -13.48 8.50 -29.95
N ILE A 10 -12.57 9.14 -30.68
CA ILE A 10 -12.83 10.48 -31.19
C ILE A 10 -14.00 10.32 -32.18
N LYS A 11 -15.23 10.19 -31.67
CA LYS A 11 -16.43 10.48 -32.45
C LYS A 11 -16.57 11.99 -32.44
N LEU A 12 -16.06 12.61 -33.49
CA LEU A 12 -16.52 13.95 -33.88
C LEU A 12 -18.05 13.87 -33.96
N PRO A 13 -18.83 14.56 -33.11
CA PRO A 13 -20.26 14.37 -33.09
C PRO A 13 -20.85 14.97 -34.37
N THR A 14 -21.25 14.08 -35.27
CA THR A 14 -22.06 14.39 -36.44
C THR A 14 -23.51 14.41 -36.00
N SER A 15 -23.98 15.54 -35.48
CA SER A 15 -25.37 16.00 -35.53
C SER A 15 -25.55 17.24 -34.65
N LEU A 16 -26.07 18.30 -35.27
CA LEU A 16 -26.40 19.57 -34.63
C LEU A 16 -27.86 19.54 -34.13
N ASP A 17 -28.23 18.72 -33.13
CA ASP A 17 -29.59 18.84 -32.53
C ASP A 17 -29.83 18.03 -31.23
N GLU A 18 -28.96 18.15 -30.22
CA GLU A 18 -29.33 17.73 -28.86
C GLU A 18 -28.77 18.76 -27.85
N PRO A 19 -29.62 19.39 -27.00
CA PRO A 19 -29.13 20.33 -26.00
C PRO A 19 -28.26 19.55 -25.01
N ARG A 20 -26.95 19.82 -24.99
CA ARG A 20 -26.05 19.30 -23.96
C ARG A 20 -26.58 19.74 -22.60
N VAL A 21 -27.23 18.82 -21.88
CA VAL A 21 -27.47 18.96 -20.44
C VAL A 21 -26.09 18.91 -19.80
N VAL A 22 -25.45 20.08 -19.70
CA VAL A 22 -24.26 20.26 -18.88
C VAL A 22 -24.77 20.07 -17.46
N GLU A 23 -24.59 18.87 -16.90
CA GLU A 23 -24.72 18.71 -15.45
C GLU A 23 -23.85 19.79 -14.81
N PRO A 24 -24.41 20.65 -13.95
CA PRO A 24 -23.64 21.72 -13.36
C PRO A 24 -22.49 21.07 -12.58
N MET A 25 -21.24 21.31 -12.99
CA MET A 25 -20.08 20.95 -12.20
C MET A 25 -20.24 21.61 -10.84
N ARG A 26 -20.63 20.82 -9.83
CA ARG A 26 -20.71 21.26 -8.45
C ARG A 26 -19.28 21.56 -8.03
N LEU A 27 -18.92 22.84 -8.00
CA LEU A 27 -17.60 23.27 -7.55
C LEU A 27 -17.40 22.71 -6.14
N PRO A 28 -16.35 21.90 -5.91
CA PRO A 28 -16.05 21.41 -4.58
C PRO A 28 -15.90 22.61 -3.64
N THR A 29 -16.51 22.54 -2.47
CA THR A 29 -16.40 23.61 -1.49
C THR A 29 -14.94 23.80 -1.08
N ILE A 30 -14.56 24.99 -0.60
CA ILE A 30 -13.16 25.29 -0.22
C ILE A 30 -12.60 24.28 0.81
N GLU A 31 -13.48 23.67 1.61
CA GLU A 31 -13.16 22.62 2.58
C GLU A 31 -12.84 21.27 1.91
N GLU A 32 -13.58 20.88 0.86
CA GLU A 32 -13.33 19.66 0.08
C GLU A 32 -12.07 19.77 -0.79
N VAL A 33 -11.81 20.95 -1.36
CA VAL A 33 -10.57 21.21 -2.12
C VAL A 33 -9.35 21.09 -1.21
N ARG A 34 -9.42 21.66 0.00
CA ARG A 34 -8.33 21.54 0.98
C ARG A 34 -8.15 20.09 1.45
N GLY A 35 -9.24 19.31 1.52
CA GLY A 35 -9.18 17.87 1.77
C GLY A 35 -8.45 17.11 0.67
N GLN A 36 -8.76 17.39 -0.60
CA GLN A 36 -8.07 16.82 -1.76
C GLN A 36 -6.58 17.18 -1.79
N ASP A 37 -6.21 18.42 -1.44
CA ASP A 37 -4.81 18.86 -1.38
C ASP A 37 -3.97 18.09 -0.36
N ILE A 38 -4.57 17.73 0.79
CA ILE A 38 -3.90 16.92 1.82
C ILE A 38 -3.60 15.52 1.29
N TRP A 39 -4.54 14.91 0.56
CA TRP A 39 -4.36 13.58 -0.04
C TRP A 39 -3.48 13.59 -1.30
N ASN A 40 -3.45 14.72 -2.00
CA ASN A 40 -2.54 15.00 -3.12
C ASN A 40 -1.10 15.26 -2.68
N ASN A 41 -0.84 15.43 -1.38
CA ASN A 41 0.49 15.56 -0.83
C ASN A 41 1.13 14.19 -0.62
N CYS A 42 2.17 13.88 -1.40
CA CYS A 42 2.87 12.61 -1.30
C CYS A 42 3.45 12.35 0.08
N ALA A 43 3.88 13.38 0.81
CA ALA A 43 4.39 13.20 2.16
C ALA A 43 3.29 12.73 3.11
N VAL A 44 2.12 13.36 3.06
CA VAL A 44 0.99 12.99 3.93
C VAL A 44 0.47 11.60 3.56
N ARG A 45 0.23 11.32 2.27
CA ARG A 45 -0.24 10.00 1.82
C ARG A 45 0.71 8.87 2.23
N SER A 46 2.02 9.10 2.12
CA SER A 46 3.05 8.12 2.50
C SER A 46 3.15 7.93 4.02
N VAL A 47 3.02 8.99 4.81
CA VAL A 47 3.03 8.88 6.27
C VAL A 47 1.78 8.14 6.76
N THR A 48 0.60 8.50 6.26
CA THR A 48 -0.66 7.85 6.66
C THR A 48 -0.66 6.36 6.30
N SER A 49 -0.20 6.01 5.09
CA SER A 49 -0.05 4.60 4.70
C SER A 49 1.01 3.86 5.51
N GLY A 50 2.13 4.52 5.85
CA GLY A 50 3.13 3.95 6.74
C GLY A 50 2.60 3.69 8.15
N VAL A 51 1.79 4.60 8.71
CA VAL A 51 1.14 4.40 10.01
C VAL A 51 0.14 3.25 9.95
N MET A 52 -0.69 3.20 8.91
CA MET A 52 -1.66 2.13 8.71
C MET A 52 -0.99 0.77 8.53
N GLY A 53 0.09 0.70 7.73
CA GLY A 53 0.92 -0.49 7.58
C GLY A 53 1.59 -0.89 8.91
N GLY A 54 2.13 0.06 9.66
CA GLY A 54 2.73 -0.19 10.98
C GLY A 54 1.74 -0.78 11.98
N ALA A 55 0.50 -0.27 12.01
CA ALA A 55 -0.57 -0.79 12.85
C ALA A 55 -0.91 -2.25 12.49
N LEU A 56 -1.08 -2.53 11.19
CA LEU A 56 -1.28 -3.90 10.70
C LEU A 56 -0.09 -4.81 11.03
N GLY A 57 1.13 -4.32 10.91
CA GLY A 57 2.35 -5.06 11.25
C GLY A 57 2.49 -5.35 12.74
N LEU A 58 2.08 -4.43 13.60
CA LEU A 58 2.04 -4.62 15.05
C LEU A 58 1.01 -5.69 15.41
N ALA A 59 -0.20 -5.60 14.86
CA ALA A 59 -1.27 -6.58 15.05
C ALA A 59 -0.84 -7.98 14.57
N MET A 60 -0.30 -8.08 13.35
CA MET A 60 0.22 -9.32 12.79
C MET A 60 1.36 -9.89 13.64
N GLY A 61 2.28 -9.05 14.11
CA GLY A 61 3.40 -9.48 14.95
C GLY A 61 2.97 -9.94 16.34
N LEU A 62 1.94 -9.31 16.92
CA LEU A 62 1.31 -9.74 18.17
C LEU A 62 0.59 -11.08 17.96
N PHE A 63 -0.19 -11.21 16.89
CA PHE A 63 -0.91 -12.44 16.57
C PHE A 63 0.02 -13.63 16.36
N LEU A 64 1.06 -13.48 15.54
CA LEU A 64 2.07 -14.53 15.35
C LEU A 64 2.84 -14.84 16.63
N GLY A 65 3.14 -13.82 17.45
CA GLY A 65 3.77 -14.02 18.75
C GLY A 65 2.88 -14.70 19.78
N ALA A 66 1.55 -14.65 19.62
CA ALA A 66 0.59 -15.41 20.43
C ALA A 66 0.43 -16.86 19.95
N LEU A 67 0.59 -17.11 18.65
CA LEU A 67 0.54 -18.46 18.08
C LEU A 67 1.83 -19.27 18.32
N ASP A 68 2.97 -18.60 18.45
CA ASP A 68 4.24 -19.22 18.85
C ASP A 68 4.12 -19.74 20.30
N ASN A 69 3.74 -21.01 20.47
CA ASN A 69 3.69 -21.66 21.78
C ASN A 69 5.12 -21.89 22.31
N PRO A 70 5.48 -21.36 23.50
CA PRO A 70 6.77 -21.64 24.12
C PRO A 70 6.76 -23.04 24.76
N ILE A 71 6.81 -24.11 23.97
CA ILE A 71 6.83 -25.51 24.44
C ILE A 71 8.16 -25.87 25.16
N MET A 72 9.16 -24.97 25.18
CA MET A 72 10.50 -25.23 25.75
C MET A 72 10.81 -24.32 26.96
N GLN A 73 9.98 -24.35 28.01
CA GLN A 73 10.20 -23.62 29.27
C GLN A 73 9.73 -24.42 30.49
N ASP A 74 10.22 -25.65 30.67
CA ASP A 74 9.82 -26.52 31.80
C ASP A 74 10.56 -26.20 33.13
N GLU A 75 11.38 -25.14 33.18
CA GLU A 75 12.20 -24.79 34.37
C GLU A 75 12.05 -23.34 34.89
N MET A 76 11.07 -22.55 34.42
CA MET A 76 10.93 -21.15 34.87
C MET A 76 9.58 -20.86 35.52
N SER A 77 9.60 -20.06 36.59
CA SER A 77 8.39 -19.59 37.27
C SER A 77 7.43 -18.90 36.28
N GLY A 78 6.11 -19.15 36.38
CA GLY A 78 5.11 -18.61 35.45
C GLY A 78 5.13 -17.09 35.28
N LYS A 79 5.64 -16.34 36.27
CA LYS A 79 5.88 -14.89 36.13
C LYS A 79 7.05 -14.55 35.21
N GLN A 80 8.15 -15.30 35.29
CA GLN A 80 9.31 -15.12 34.42
C GLN A 80 9.00 -15.56 32.98
N GLN A 81 8.25 -16.65 32.80
CA GLN A 81 7.80 -17.08 31.48
C GLN A 81 6.88 -16.04 30.84
N PHE A 82 5.92 -15.48 31.58
CA PHE A 82 5.05 -14.43 31.06
C PHE A 82 5.84 -13.16 30.67
N ILE A 83 6.77 -12.70 31.52
CA ILE A 83 7.60 -11.53 31.22
C ILE A 83 8.51 -11.79 30.01
N TYR A 84 9.10 -12.98 29.92
CA TYR A 84 9.97 -13.36 28.81
C TYR A 84 9.19 -13.46 27.49
N THR A 85 8.03 -14.11 27.50
CA THR A 85 7.12 -14.20 26.36
C THR A 85 6.63 -12.82 25.93
N ALA A 86 6.18 -11.97 26.86
CA ALA A 86 5.76 -10.61 26.55
C ALA A 86 6.89 -9.78 25.93
N LYS A 87 8.13 -9.93 26.44
CA LYS A 87 9.31 -9.24 25.88
C LYS A 87 9.67 -9.74 24.49
N GLN A 88 9.62 -11.05 24.25
CA GLN A 88 9.89 -11.66 22.96
C GLN A 88 8.82 -11.26 21.93
N MET A 89 7.55 -11.34 22.31
CA MET A 89 6.39 -10.93 21.52
C MET A 89 6.48 -9.44 21.15
N GLY A 90 6.81 -8.58 22.10
CA GLY A 90 7.00 -7.15 21.86
C GLY A 90 8.16 -6.86 20.90
N ARG A 91 9.30 -7.53 21.06
CA ARG A 91 10.47 -7.34 20.18
C ARG A 91 10.19 -7.82 18.75
N ARG A 92 9.47 -8.93 18.60
CA ARG A 92 9.01 -9.45 17.30
C ARG A 92 7.99 -8.50 16.65
N SER A 93 6.97 -8.09 17.40
CA SER A 93 5.96 -7.15 16.94
C SER A 93 6.55 -5.82 16.50
N TRP A 94 7.56 -5.31 17.21
CA TRP A 94 8.30 -4.11 16.81
C TRP A 94 9.04 -4.28 15.46
N GLY A 95 9.65 -5.45 15.23
CA GLY A 95 10.28 -5.77 13.95
C GLY A 95 9.28 -5.82 12.79
N SER A 96 8.12 -6.46 13.01
CA SER A 96 7.03 -6.51 12.04
C SER A 96 6.46 -5.14 11.74
N CYS A 97 6.13 -4.36 12.77
CA CYS A 97 5.66 -2.97 12.67
C CYS A 97 6.59 -2.14 11.79
N LYS A 98 7.91 -2.17 12.05
CA LYS A 98 8.89 -1.43 11.24
C LYS A 98 8.89 -1.87 9.78
N THR A 99 8.76 -3.17 9.51
CA THR A 99 8.78 -3.70 8.14
C THR A 99 7.53 -3.26 7.37
N PHE A 100 6.35 -3.43 7.95
CA PHE A 100 5.09 -3.03 7.30
C PHE A 100 4.94 -1.51 7.19
N ALA A 101 5.43 -0.74 8.16
CA ALA A 101 5.44 0.71 8.07
C ALA A 101 6.32 1.20 6.91
N VAL A 102 7.53 0.63 6.77
CA VAL A 102 8.44 0.98 5.66
C VAL A 102 7.87 0.51 4.31
N MET A 103 7.29 -0.69 4.26
CA MET A 103 6.62 -1.21 3.06
C MET A 103 5.50 -0.26 2.60
N GLY A 104 4.57 0.09 3.51
CA GLY A 104 3.45 0.98 3.19
C GLY A 104 3.90 2.39 2.78
N PHE A 105 4.91 2.93 3.47
CA PHE A 105 5.49 4.23 3.15
C PHE A 105 6.11 4.25 1.74
N ILE A 106 6.97 3.28 1.40
CA ILE A 106 7.66 3.25 0.10
C ILE A 106 6.65 3.01 -1.03
N PHE A 107 5.68 2.12 -0.82
CA PHE A 107 4.65 1.82 -1.81
C PHE A 107 3.86 3.09 -2.15
N SER A 108 3.28 3.75 -1.14
CA SER A 108 2.50 4.97 -1.35
C SER A 108 3.32 6.16 -1.83
N ALA A 109 4.59 6.27 -1.41
CA ALA A 109 5.48 7.32 -1.89
C ALA A 109 5.78 7.16 -3.38
N THR A 110 6.07 5.92 -3.78
CA THR A 110 6.40 5.61 -5.18
C THR A 110 5.19 5.83 -6.07
N GLU A 111 4.00 5.36 -5.68
CA GLU A 111 2.78 5.64 -6.41
C GLU A 111 2.55 7.15 -6.57
N CYS A 112 2.57 7.90 -5.47
CA CYS A 112 2.29 9.34 -5.54
C CYS A 112 3.30 10.10 -6.40
N VAL A 113 4.60 9.77 -6.32
CA VAL A 113 5.63 10.40 -7.16
C VAL A 113 5.40 10.06 -8.64
N VAL A 114 5.10 8.80 -8.96
CA VAL A 114 4.86 8.37 -10.34
C VAL A 114 3.58 9.00 -10.89
N GLU A 115 2.51 9.07 -10.09
CA GLU A 115 1.26 9.76 -10.44
C GLU A 115 1.48 11.25 -10.72
N LYS A 116 2.29 11.95 -9.90
CA LYS A 116 2.62 13.36 -10.14
C LYS A 116 3.41 13.58 -11.43
N VAL A 117 4.28 12.64 -11.81
CA VAL A 117 5.07 12.73 -13.04
C VAL A 117 4.25 12.37 -14.27
N ARG A 118 3.39 11.35 -14.20
CA ARG A 118 2.61 10.85 -15.34
C ARG A 118 1.22 11.45 -15.48
N ALA A 119 0.71 12.11 -14.44
CA ALA A 119 -0.66 12.64 -14.36
C ALA A 119 -1.73 11.60 -14.72
N LYS A 120 -1.43 10.31 -14.51
CA LYS A 120 -2.31 9.17 -14.75
C LYS A 120 -2.15 8.17 -13.63
N HIS A 121 -3.25 7.56 -13.22
CA HIS A 121 -3.24 6.39 -12.36
C HIS A 121 -3.55 5.17 -13.22
N ASP A 122 -2.52 4.38 -13.50
CA ASP A 122 -2.63 3.15 -14.28
C ASP A 122 -1.98 2.00 -13.49
N MET A 123 -2.42 0.78 -13.79
CA MET A 123 -1.91 -0.47 -13.23
C MET A 123 -0.38 -0.59 -13.29
N THR A 124 0.21 -0.08 -14.37
CA THR A 124 1.67 -0.09 -14.54
C THR A 124 2.42 0.72 -13.48
N ASN A 125 1.80 1.77 -12.93
CA ASN A 125 2.38 2.57 -11.85
C ASN A 125 2.34 1.80 -10.53
N THR A 126 1.25 1.08 -10.26
CA THR A 126 1.11 0.20 -9.09
C THR A 126 2.10 -0.94 -9.13
N VAL A 127 2.30 -1.57 -10.30
CA VAL A 127 3.29 -2.63 -10.50
C VAL A 127 4.71 -2.11 -10.30
N ALA A 128 5.01 -0.92 -10.83
CA ALA A 128 6.31 -0.28 -10.62
C ALA A 128 6.54 0.04 -9.13
N ALA A 129 5.52 0.58 -8.43
CA ALA A 129 5.58 0.85 -7.01
C ALA A 129 5.77 -0.45 -6.19
N GLY A 130 5.09 -1.53 -6.55
CA GLY A 130 5.29 -2.87 -5.98
C GLY A 130 6.72 -3.36 -6.18
N CYS A 131 7.23 -3.31 -7.41
CA CYS A 131 8.62 -3.70 -7.71
C CYS A 131 9.65 -2.88 -6.92
N VAL A 132 9.49 -1.55 -6.85
CA VAL A 132 10.39 -0.67 -6.10
C VAL A 132 10.33 -1.00 -4.61
N THR A 133 9.14 -1.22 -4.06
CA THR A 133 8.96 -1.58 -2.65
C THR A 133 9.61 -2.94 -2.34
N GLY A 134 9.31 -3.98 -3.12
CA GLY A 134 9.91 -5.31 -2.94
C GLY A 134 11.42 -5.30 -3.15
N GLY A 135 11.90 -4.60 -4.16
CA GLY A 135 13.33 -4.47 -4.47
C GLY A 135 14.10 -3.73 -3.37
N THR A 136 13.54 -2.64 -2.84
CA THR A 136 14.18 -1.84 -1.77
C THR A 136 14.26 -2.60 -0.45
N LEU A 137 13.23 -3.34 -0.06
CA LEU A 137 13.27 -4.13 1.16
C LEU A 137 14.16 -5.36 1.05
N SER A 138 14.23 -5.99 -0.12
CA SER A 138 15.13 -7.12 -0.36
C SER A 138 16.56 -6.71 -0.74
N ALA A 139 16.84 -5.41 -0.90
CA ALA A 139 18.15 -4.91 -1.31
C ALA A 139 19.29 -5.35 -0.37
N LYS A 140 19.02 -5.47 0.93
CA LYS A 140 20.01 -5.95 1.91
C LYS A 140 20.42 -7.41 1.71
N GLY A 141 19.61 -8.21 1.02
CA GLY A 141 19.91 -9.59 0.65
C GLY A 141 20.78 -9.73 -0.61
N GLY A 142 21.22 -8.62 -1.21
CA GLY A 142 21.99 -8.59 -2.45
C GLY A 142 21.11 -8.48 -3.71
N PRO A 143 21.74 -8.38 -4.90
CA PRO A 143 21.04 -8.07 -6.14
C PRO A 143 20.05 -9.16 -6.56
N LYS A 144 20.38 -10.44 -6.34
CA LYS A 144 19.45 -11.56 -6.64
C LYS A 144 18.19 -11.49 -5.79
N ALA A 145 18.33 -11.18 -4.49
CA ALA A 145 17.19 -11.01 -3.59
C ALA A 145 16.35 -9.79 -3.98
N ALA A 146 16.98 -8.69 -4.39
CA ALA A 146 16.28 -7.50 -4.88
C ALA A 146 15.45 -7.80 -6.15
N CYS A 147 16.01 -8.54 -7.11
CA CYS A 147 15.29 -8.96 -8.31
C CYS A 147 14.10 -9.87 -7.98
N MET A 148 14.30 -10.85 -7.10
CA MET A 148 13.20 -11.73 -6.66
C MET A 148 12.13 -10.96 -5.88
N GLY A 149 12.53 -10.02 -5.02
CA GLY A 149 11.63 -9.15 -4.27
C GLY A 149 10.80 -8.25 -5.19
N CYS A 150 11.44 -7.61 -6.17
CA CYS A 150 10.74 -6.82 -7.19
C CYS A 150 9.73 -7.68 -7.94
N ALA A 151 10.14 -8.85 -8.47
CA ALA A 151 9.25 -9.72 -9.24
C ALA A 151 8.07 -10.22 -8.41
N GLY A 152 8.31 -10.61 -7.15
CA GLY A 152 7.26 -11.09 -6.24
C GLY A 152 6.23 -10.00 -5.90
N PHE A 153 6.69 -8.80 -5.53
CA PHE A 153 5.79 -7.69 -5.22
C PHE A 153 5.07 -7.14 -6.46
N ALA A 154 5.74 -7.08 -7.61
CA ALA A 154 5.11 -6.72 -8.88
C ALA A 154 3.99 -7.69 -9.24
N ALA A 155 4.25 -9.00 -9.16
CA ALA A 155 3.23 -10.02 -9.45
C ALA A 155 2.07 -9.95 -8.44
N PHE A 156 2.36 -9.75 -7.15
CA PHE A 156 1.34 -9.59 -6.13
C PHE A 156 0.43 -8.37 -6.40
N SER A 157 1.01 -7.23 -6.79
CA SER A 157 0.25 -6.03 -7.16
C SER A 157 -0.70 -6.31 -8.33
N VAL A 158 -0.23 -6.95 -9.41
CA VAL A 158 -1.08 -7.33 -10.56
C VAL A 158 -2.24 -8.21 -10.12
N VAL A 159 -1.97 -9.22 -9.28
CA VAL A 159 -2.99 -10.17 -8.83
C VAL A 159 -4.06 -9.45 -8.00
N ILE A 160 -3.66 -8.56 -7.08
CA ILE A 160 -4.61 -7.81 -6.25
C ILE A 160 -5.47 -6.88 -7.11
N GLU A 161 -4.85 -6.12 -8.02
CA GLU A 161 -5.63 -5.21 -8.86
C GLU A 161 -6.59 -5.99 -9.79
N LYS A 162 -6.14 -7.10 -10.40
CA LYS A 162 -7.02 -7.98 -11.18
C LYS A 162 -8.14 -8.63 -10.36
N PHE A 163 -7.89 -8.89 -9.09
CA PHE A 163 -8.89 -9.45 -8.18
C PHE A 163 -9.94 -8.39 -7.83
N LEU A 164 -9.51 -7.17 -7.53
CA LEU A 164 -10.40 -6.04 -7.25
C LEU A 164 -11.23 -5.67 -8.49
N GLU A 165 -10.62 -5.57 -9.67
CA GLU A 165 -11.31 -5.34 -10.95
C GLU A 165 -12.39 -6.37 -11.27
N ARG A 166 -12.20 -7.63 -10.85
CA ARG A 166 -13.16 -8.71 -11.10
C ARG A 166 -14.35 -8.67 -10.14
N HIS A 167 -14.17 -8.09 -8.95
CA HIS A 167 -15.18 -8.04 -7.90
C HIS A 167 -15.90 -6.69 -7.80
N GLU A 168 -15.45 -5.69 -8.54
CA GLU A 168 -16.17 -4.45 -8.87
C GLU A 168 -17.01 -4.64 -10.15
#